data_AF-A0A1G7RCF6-F1
#
_entry.id   AF-A0A1G7RCF6-F1
#
_cell.length_a   1.000
_cell.length_b   1.000
_cell.length_c   1.000
_cell.angle_alpha   90.00
_cell.angle_beta   90.00
_cell.angle_gamma   90.00
#
_symmetry.space_group_name_H-M   'P 1'
#
loop_
_entity.id
_entity.type
_entity.pdbx_description
1 polymer ?
#
loop_
_entity_poly.entity_id
_entity_poly.type
_entity_poly.pdbx_seq_one_letter_code
_entity_poly.pdbx_strand_id
1 'polypeptide(L)'
;MRFIAPSVLALLLAPGWAFAAAVTVDETALRQRLLRLPLAPRPGTDVVLPLADGRAHVFHVRDSGTLPRGLVKRFPGLRSFRGEDDEGRTLRLDLSPHGIRASVRSGSTEWLIRPGDTWKREPEDFLALGNASTPVAETRGAAETRQAPAEAVTSLKRRRSARPSGIVRYDFRLAVAASSRYVARNGGTVASALAEIVHLVNRANEVLETDLGVHLTLVDRNHRIVVANARGDLFETHEPGPAAVTLIDREIGSRHYDIGHAFSTFEGGDSHVGTSCSDARDADFFATHKAAAWSGHGDPAGSSHAFGYFMHVLGRQLGAWPTADACRRITLDDSAVEPGGGSTIMGYATSGCGTEDHWLQPRPGLYFHARSIEQIQAWLGSRGGRCAGRRLTSAVAPWIDPVPLAETTVIPARTPFTLDAAVEAASPGDRLTYTWEQMDAGTGQRGPLVDDGKGPLFRSFAPSSTPQRTFPRLPVLLGDERASPGETLPTTSRDLHFRLTVRDNAGATATLASADRRVRVVDTGRAFAMAAPAAGIVAVAGGALDIRWDVAGTTEKPISCHFLHVDLSVDAGSHWLETPLATDVPNNGSATVRLPTEVKSDVARLRLRCDWRPFFAVSPGPFVIRAP
;
A
#
# COMPACT_ATOMS: atom_id res chain seq x y z
N MET A 1 73.26 36.02 -16.11
CA MET A 1 72.46 34.88 -15.59
C MET A 1 71.50 35.42 -14.53
N ARG A 2 70.22 35.05 -14.65
CA ARG A 2 69.13 35.28 -13.68
C ARG A 2 69.56 34.77 -12.28
N PHE A 3 69.07 35.26 -11.14
CA PHE A 3 67.67 35.30 -10.72
C PHE A 3 67.43 36.27 -9.54
N ILE A 4 66.24 36.85 -9.53
CA ILE A 4 65.63 37.68 -8.49
C ILE A 4 64.54 36.83 -7.82
N ALA A 5 64.50 36.79 -6.48
CA ALA A 5 63.34 36.34 -5.70
C ALA A 5 62.29 37.47 -5.65
N PRO A 6 60.96 37.24 -5.50
CA PRO A 6 60.41 36.87 -4.18
C PRO A 6 59.02 36.15 -4.14
N SER A 7 58.69 35.69 -2.93
CA SER A 7 57.40 35.69 -2.18
C SER A 7 56.02 35.30 -2.79
N VAL A 8 55.41 34.30 -2.13
CA VAL A 8 54.04 34.18 -1.54
C VAL A 8 52.82 34.71 -2.32
N LEU A 9 51.89 33.82 -2.65
CA LEU A 9 50.44 34.11 -2.65
C LEU A 9 49.62 32.87 -2.27
N ALA A 10 48.74 33.05 -1.28
CA ALA A 10 47.79 32.06 -0.79
C ALA A 10 46.65 31.82 -1.81
N LEU A 11 46.21 30.58 -1.96
CA LEU A 11 44.98 30.25 -2.69
C LEU A 11 44.03 29.41 -1.81
N LEU A 12 42.83 29.96 -1.67
CA LEU A 12 41.61 29.47 -1.05
C LEU A 12 41.35 27.96 -1.23
N LEU A 13 41.19 27.23 -0.12
CA LEU A 13 40.61 25.89 -0.09
C LEU A 13 39.08 26.01 -0.13
N ALA A 14 38.48 25.63 -1.26
CA ALA A 14 37.06 25.36 -1.38
C ALA A 14 36.70 24.05 -0.63
N PRO A 15 35.47 23.90 -0.10
CA PRO A 15 35.09 22.73 0.66
C PRO A 15 35.05 21.49 -0.23
N GLY A 16 35.67 20.42 0.24
CA GLY A 16 35.80 19.15 -0.45
C GLY A 16 34.44 18.57 -0.83
N TRP A 17 34.26 18.36 -2.12
CA TRP A 17 33.25 17.44 -2.63
C TRP A 17 33.70 16.04 -2.22
N ALA A 18 33.11 15.48 -1.17
CA ALA A 18 33.22 14.07 -0.90
C ALA A 18 32.53 13.33 -2.05
N PHE A 19 33.30 12.82 -3.00
CA PHE A 19 32.82 11.85 -3.97
C PHE A 19 32.36 10.62 -3.18
N ALA A 20 31.04 10.45 -3.03
CA ALA A 20 30.48 9.17 -2.64
C ALA A 20 30.91 8.16 -3.71
N ALA A 21 31.82 7.24 -3.36
CA ALA A 21 32.22 6.17 -4.26
C ALA A 21 30.97 5.36 -4.64
N ALA A 22 30.59 5.39 -5.91
CA ALA A 22 29.51 4.56 -6.41
C ALA A 22 29.88 3.09 -6.16
N VAL A 23 29.19 2.46 -5.20
CA VAL A 23 29.37 1.03 -4.92
C VAL A 23 28.84 0.28 -6.14
N THR A 24 29.75 -0.26 -6.95
CA THR A 24 29.39 -1.12 -8.08
C THR A 24 29.24 -2.55 -7.56
N VAL A 25 28.09 -3.18 -7.84
CA VAL A 25 27.85 -4.57 -7.48
C VAL A 25 28.59 -5.45 -8.48
N ASP A 26 29.55 -6.26 -8.03
CA ASP A 26 30.11 -7.33 -8.86
C ASP A 26 29.05 -8.43 -9.02
N GLU A 27 28.26 -8.32 -10.10
CA GLU A 27 27.20 -9.26 -10.42
C GLU A 27 27.72 -10.70 -10.59
N THR A 28 28.95 -10.88 -11.07
CA THR A 28 29.53 -12.21 -11.28
C THR A 28 29.82 -12.88 -9.94
N ALA A 29 30.49 -12.16 -9.04
CA ALA A 29 30.77 -12.66 -7.69
C ALA A 29 29.48 -12.89 -6.90
N LEU A 30 28.51 -11.97 -7.00
CA LEU A 30 27.21 -12.10 -6.36
C LEU A 30 26.45 -13.34 -6.87
N ARG A 31 26.39 -13.52 -8.19
CA ARG A 31 25.76 -14.69 -8.81
C ARG A 31 26.39 -15.99 -8.32
N GLN A 32 27.73 -16.09 -8.31
CA GLN A 32 28.42 -17.29 -7.85
C GLN A 32 28.11 -17.61 -6.39
N ARG A 33 28.04 -16.59 -5.53
CA ARG A 33 27.69 -16.76 -4.11
C ARG A 33 26.27 -17.28 -3.93
N LEU A 34 25.31 -16.64 -4.58
CA LEU A 34 23.89 -16.97 -4.47
C LEU A 34 23.54 -18.35 -5.06
N LEU A 35 24.18 -18.74 -6.17
CA LEU A 35 23.97 -20.06 -6.77
C LEU A 35 24.39 -21.22 -5.84
N ARG A 36 25.29 -20.98 -4.88
CA ARG A 36 25.75 -21.98 -3.90
C ARG A 36 24.78 -22.17 -2.73
N LEU A 37 23.83 -21.27 -2.52
CA LEU A 37 22.85 -21.41 -1.44
C LEU A 37 21.93 -22.61 -1.70
N PRO A 38 21.54 -23.38 -0.66
CA PRO A 38 20.58 -24.44 -0.82
C PRO A 38 19.18 -23.90 -1.12
N LEU A 39 18.33 -24.74 -1.72
CA LEU A 39 16.89 -24.49 -1.86
C LEU A 39 16.19 -24.79 -0.53
N ALA A 40 16.47 -23.96 0.47
CA ALA A 40 15.96 -24.09 1.83
C ALA A 40 15.91 -22.72 2.52
N PRO A 41 15.04 -22.55 3.54
CA PRO A 41 14.94 -21.28 4.28
C PRO A 41 16.22 -20.85 5.00
N ARG A 42 17.13 -21.79 5.26
CA ARG A 42 18.45 -21.58 5.89
C ARG A 42 19.47 -22.58 5.33
N PRO A 43 20.77 -22.26 5.33
CA PRO A 43 21.39 -20.97 5.67
C PRO A 43 21.12 -19.86 4.64
N GLY A 44 21.32 -18.60 5.05
CA GLY A 44 21.31 -17.43 4.18
C GLY A 44 22.73 -16.88 3.93
N THR A 45 22.81 -15.74 3.24
CA THR A 45 24.07 -14.99 3.03
C THR A 45 23.77 -13.50 2.94
N ASP A 46 24.81 -12.69 3.12
CA ASP A 46 24.67 -11.24 3.00
C ASP A 46 24.93 -10.79 1.56
N VAL A 47 24.10 -9.85 1.12
CA VAL A 47 24.20 -9.17 -0.18
C VAL A 47 24.22 -7.67 0.06
N VAL A 48 25.22 -7.00 -0.49
CA VAL A 48 25.33 -5.55 -0.44
C VAL A 48 24.74 -4.98 -1.71
N LEU A 49 23.77 -4.10 -1.57
CA LEU A 49 23.09 -3.42 -2.67
C LEU A 49 23.13 -1.91 -2.44
N PRO A 50 23.64 -1.11 -3.40
CA PRO A 50 23.46 0.34 -3.35
C PRO A 50 21.98 0.64 -3.58
N LEU A 51 21.37 1.58 -2.85
CA LEU A 51 20.05 2.10 -3.23
C LEU A 51 20.20 3.48 -3.87
N ALA A 52 19.11 4.01 -4.40
CA ALA A 52 19.10 5.33 -5.03
C ALA A 52 19.45 6.49 -4.07
N ASP A 53 19.54 6.23 -2.76
CA ASP A 53 20.03 7.16 -1.74
C ASP A 53 21.57 7.26 -1.70
N GLY A 54 22.28 6.51 -2.56
CA GLY A 54 23.73 6.52 -2.66
C GLY A 54 24.43 5.74 -1.54
N ARG A 55 23.68 5.13 -0.62
CA ARG A 55 24.23 4.29 0.46
C ARG A 55 24.17 2.82 0.07
N ALA A 56 25.14 2.06 0.53
CA ALA A 56 25.16 0.61 0.41
C ALA A 56 24.44 -0.02 1.61
N HIS A 57 23.53 -0.93 1.33
CA HIS A 57 22.68 -1.58 2.32
C HIS A 57 22.92 -3.09 2.31
N VAL A 58 22.99 -3.68 3.49
CA VAL A 58 23.29 -5.11 3.67
C VAL A 58 21.98 -5.86 3.88
N PHE A 59 21.64 -6.73 2.95
CA PHE A 59 20.47 -7.60 3.02
C PHE A 59 20.88 -9.02 3.37
N HIS A 60 20.22 -9.60 4.38
CA HIS A 60 20.35 -11.00 4.74
C HIS A 60 19.41 -11.85 3.87
N VAL A 61 19.95 -12.44 2.81
CA VAL A 61 19.15 -13.15 1.80
C VAL A 61 19.16 -14.67 1.98
N ARG A 62 18.04 -15.29 1.63
CA ARG A 62 17.82 -16.75 1.65
C ARG A 62 16.85 -17.15 0.55
N ASP A 63 16.70 -18.46 0.33
CA ASP A 63 15.76 -18.97 -0.67
C ASP A 63 14.34 -18.43 -0.42
N SER A 64 13.66 -18.00 -1.50
CA SER A 64 12.31 -17.45 -1.40
C SER A 64 11.24 -18.52 -1.25
N GLY A 65 11.47 -19.75 -1.72
CA GLY A 65 10.43 -20.77 -1.86
C GLY A 65 9.54 -20.62 -3.11
N THR A 66 9.72 -19.56 -3.90
CA THR A 66 8.91 -19.30 -5.11
C THR A 66 9.17 -20.32 -6.22
N LEU A 67 10.41 -20.82 -6.32
CA LEU A 67 10.84 -21.79 -7.33
C LEU A 67 10.94 -23.21 -6.77
N PRO A 68 10.24 -24.19 -7.35
CA PRO A 68 10.37 -25.58 -6.92
C PRO A 68 11.65 -26.22 -7.47
N ARG A 69 12.10 -27.30 -6.82
CA ARG A 69 13.35 -27.99 -7.15
C ARG A 69 13.41 -28.48 -8.61
N GLY A 70 12.29 -28.93 -9.17
CA GLY A 70 12.23 -29.43 -10.54
C GLY A 70 12.54 -28.36 -11.58
N LEU A 71 12.07 -27.12 -11.37
CA LEU A 71 12.40 -26.00 -12.25
C LEU A 71 13.85 -25.58 -12.12
N VAL A 72 14.40 -25.50 -10.90
CA VAL A 72 15.80 -25.14 -10.70
C VAL A 72 16.74 -26.17 -11.35
N LYS A 73 16.42 -27.47 -11.27
CA LYS A 73 17.19 -28.52 -11.96
C LYS A 73 17.21 -28.33 -13.48
N ARG A 74 16.09 -27.88 -14.06
CA ARG A 74 15.95 -27.68 -15.51
C ARG A 74 16.55 -26.36 -15.99
N PHE A 75 16.52 -25.33 -15.15
CA PHE A 75 17.06 -24.00 -15.41
C PHE A 75 18.04 -23.63 -14.27
N PRO A 76 19.26 -24.19 -14.25
CA PRO A 76 20.18 -24.07 -13.11
C PRO A 76 20.67 -22.63 -12.85
N GLY A 77 20.57 -21.75 -13.85
CA GLY A 77 20.86 -20.33 -13.71
C GLY A 77 19.70 -19.48 -13.17
N LEU A 78 18.54 -20.10 -12.89
CA LEU A 78 17.33 -19.44 -12.40
C LEU A 78 17.14 -19.72 -10.90
N ARG A 79 17.20 -18.68 -10.07
CA ARG A 79 17.05 -18.76 -8.61
C ARG A 79 16.25 -17.58 -8.08
N SER A 80 15.56 -17.77 -6.97
CA SER A 80 14.70 -16.77 -6.36
C SER A 80 14.98 -16.67 -4.87
N PHE A 81 15.14 -15.45 -4.38
CA PHE A 81 15.57 -15.14 -3.03
C PHE A 81 14.69 -14.06 -2.41
N ARG A 82 14.64 -14.09 -1.08
CA ARG A 82 14.08 -13.01 -0.25
C ARG A 82 15.10 -12.57 0.78
N GLY A 83 15.06 -11.32 1.18
CA GLY A 83 15.93 -10.77 2.21
C GLY A 83 15.29 -9.62 2.96
N GLU A 84 15.96 -9.24 4.03
CA GLU A 84 15.64 -8.08 4.86
C GLU A 84 16.95 -7.46 5.34
N ASP A 85 16.93 -6.18 5.66
CA ASP A 85 18.06 -5.49 6.28
C ASP A 85 17.73 -5.02 7.71
N ASP A 86 18.73 -4.45 8.36
CA ASP A 86 18.62 -3.87 9.70
C ASP A 86 17.81 -2.56 9.75
N GLU A 87 17.34 -2.04 8.62
CA GLU A 87 16.41 -0.91 8.52
C GLU A 87 14.96 -1.39 8.28
N GLY A 88 14.73 -2.70 8.18
CA GLY A 88 13.41 -3.30 7.99
C GLY A 88 12.93 -3.24 6.54
N ARG A 89 13.81 -2.89 5.61
CA ARG A 89 13.52 -2.93 4.18
C ARG A 89 13.61 -4.36 3.70
N THR A 90 12.69 -4.72 2.84
CA THR A 90 12.54 -6.06 2.30
C THR A 90 13.09 -6.13 0.88
N LEU A 91 13.70 -7.26 0.53
CA LEU A 91 14.31 -7.51 -0.78
C LEU A 91 13.70 -8.78 -1.41
N ARG A 92 13.32 -8.68 -2.68
CA ARG A 92 13.01 -9.82 -3.56
C ARG A 92 14.01 -9.83 -4.70
N LEU A 93 14.88 -10.83 -4.73
CA LEU A 93 16.01 -10.91 -5.67
C LEU A 93 15.93 -12.20 -6.47
N ASP A 94 16.03 -12.08 -7.80
CA ASP A 94 15.92 -13.21 -8.71
C ASP A 94 17.08 -13.22 -9.72
N LEU A 95 17.73 -14.37 -9.84
CA LEU A 95 18.82 -14.60 -10.79
C LEU A 95 18.29 -15.28 -12.04
N SER A 96 18.78 -14.89 -13.19
CA SER A 96 18.54 -15.56 -14.47
C SER A 96 19.82 -15.60 -15.31
N PRO A 97 19.91 -16.41 -16.38
CA PRO A 97 21.01 -16.32 -17.35
C PRO A 97 21.23 -14.92 -17.93
N HIS A 98 20.18 -14.09 -17.96
CA HIS A 98 20.19 -12.76 -18.55
C HIS A 98 20.53 -11.64 -17.56
N GLY A 99 20.73 -11.94 -16.28
CA GLY A 99 21.10 -10.97 -15.25
C GLY A 99 20.26 -11.08 -13.98
N ILE A 100 20.43 -10.10 -13.09
CA ILE A 100 19.76 -9.99 -11.80
C ILE A 100 18.53 -9.10 -11.93
N ARG A 101 17.42 -9.50 -11.29
CA ARG A 101 16.28 -8.64 -11.01
C ARG A 101 16.15 -8.49 -9.50
N ALA A 102 15.77 -7.31 -9.04
CA ALA A 102 15.48 -7.11 -7.63
C ALA A 102 14.36 -6.10 -7.42
N SER A 103 13.59 -6.27 -6.36
CA SER A 103 12.72 -5.26 -5.79
C SER A 103 13.10 -5.05 -4.33
N VAL A 104 13.28 -3.80 -3.93
CA VAL A 104 13.44 -3.40 -2.52
C VAL A 104 12.25 -2.54 -2.12
N ARG A 105 11.63 -2.83 -0.98
CA ARG A 105 10.50 -2.07 -0.46
C ARG A 105 10.81 -1.47 0.91
N SER A 106 10.38 -0.23 1.10
CA SER A 106 10.47 0.52 2.37
C SER A 106 9.23 1.38 2.53
N GLY A 107 8.25 0.92 3.33
CA GLY A 107 6.97 1.61 3.44
C GLY A 107 6.24 1.69 2.09
N SER A 108 5.97 2.91 1.62
CA SER A 108 5.36 3.19 0.30
C SER A 108 6.35 3.14 -0.87
N THR A 109 7.65 3.20 -0.59
CA THR A 109 8.66 3.30 -1.64
C THR A 109 9.08 1.91 -2.12
N GLU A 110 9.13 1.73 -3.44
CA GLU A 110 9.70 0.55 -4.09
C GLU A 110 10.82 0.97 -5.04
N TRP A 111 11.94 0.25 -5.01
CA TRP A 111 13.03 0.36 -5.97
C TRP A 111 13.15 -0.93 -6.77
N LEU A 112 13.24 -0.81 -8.09
CA LEU A 112 13.39 -1.95 -8.99
C LEU A 112 14.77 -1.96 -9.65
N ILE A 113 15.36 -3.14 -9.75
CA ILE A 113 16.52 -3.45 -10.59
C ILE A 113 16.08 -4.40 -11.69
N ARG A 114 16.47 -4.09 -12.92
CA ARG A 114 16.41 -5.03 -14.05
C ARG A 114 17.80 -5.25 -14.64
N PRO A 115 18.01 -6.34 -15.40
CA PRO A 115 19.28 -6.57 -16.06
C PRO A 115 19.68 -5.39 -16.96
N GLY A 116 20.87 -4.84 -16.75
CA GLY A 116 21.41 -3.71 -17.53
C GLY A 116 20.90 -2.33 -17.11
N ASP A 117 20.02 -2.24 -16.10
CA ASP A 117 19.54 -0.96 -15.54
C ASP A 117 20.36 -0.55 -14.30
N THR A 118 20.48 0.77 -14.06
CA THR A 118 20.77 1.30 -12.72
C THR A 118 19.50 1.29 -11.86
N TRP A 119 19.62 1.37 -10.54
CA TRP A 119 18.48 1.44 -9.63
C TRP A 119 17.48 2.52 -10.05
N LYS A 120 16.27 2.10 -10.40
CA LYS A 120 15.16 3.02 -10.68
C LYS A 120 14.24 3.02 -9.46
N ARG A 121 14.14 4.17 -8.79
CA ARG A 121 13.06 4.40 -7.84
C ARG A 121 11.78 4.48 -8.65
N GLU A 122 10.79 3.65 -8.32
CA GLU A 122 9.46 3.86 -8.90
C GLU A 122 8.96 5.22 -8.41
N PRO A 123 8.56 6.15 -9.31
CA PRO A 123 8.17 7.48 -8.90
C PRO A 123 7.04 7.42 -7.86
N GLU A 124 7.24 8.08 -6.70
CA GLU A 124 6.16 8.35 -5.75
C GLU A 124 5.37 9.55 -6.27
N ASP A 125 4.57 9.34 -7.31
CA ASP A 125 3.87 10.43 -7.98
C ASP A 125 2.57 10.77 -7.26
N PHE A 126 2.67 11.63 -6.25
CA PHE A 126 1.53 12.41 -5.74
C PHE A 126 1.33 13.73 -6.51
N LEU A 127 2.26 14.11 -7.41
CA LEU A 127 2.32 15.46 -8.01
C LEU A 127 2.12 15.53 -9.54
N ALA A 128 1.88 14.41 -10.22
CA ALA A 128 1.78 14.38 -11.70
C ALA A 128 0.35 14.36 -12.26
N LEU A 129 -0.67 14.83 -11.51
CA LEU A 129 -2.04 15.01 -12.04
C LEU A 129 -2.22 16.32 -12.83
N GLY A 130 -1.13 17.02 -13.16
CA GLY A 130 -1.14 18.08 -14.16
C GLY A 130 -0.45 17.59 -15.44
N ASN A 131 -1.24 17.22 -16.46
CA ASN A 131 -0.82 16.94 -17.85
C ASN A 131 -0.42 15.49 -18.21
N ALA A 132 -1.25 14.50 -17.90
CA ALA A 132 -1.15 13.19 -18.57
C ALA A 132 -2.52 12.71 -19.08
N SER A 133 -3.12 13.47 -19.99
CA SER A 133 -4.23 13.00 -20.79
C SER A 133 -3.73 12.03 -21.86
N THR A 134 -3.73 10.74 -21.53
CA THR A 134 -3.75 9.68 -22.55
C THR A 134 -5.16 9.08 -22.57
N PRO A 135 -5.87 9.09 -23.70
CA PRO A 135 -7.21 8.55 -23.77
C PRO A 135 -7.17 7.02 -23.64
N VAL A 136 -7.71 6.50 -22.54
CA VAL A 136 -8.04 5.08 -22.41
C VAL A 136 -9.15 4.77 -23.41
N ALA A 137 -8.86 3.91 -24.38
CA ALA A 137 -9.86 3.45 -25.34
C ALA A 137 -10.91 2.62 -24.60
N GLU A 138 -12.15 3.13 -24.55
CA GLU A 138 -13.31 2.38 -24.05
C GLU A 138 -13.50 1.11 -24.88
N THR A 139 -13.10 -0.04 -24.35
CA THR A 139 -13.52 -1.33 -24.87
C THR A 139 -14.93 -1.61 -24.34
N ARG A 140 -15.92 -1.37 -25.21
CA ARG A 140 -17.31 -1.82 -25.02
C ARG A 140 -17.35 -3.35 -25.17
N GLY A 141 -17.06 -4.06 -24.08
CA GLY A 141 -17.39 -5.47 -23.91
C GLY A 141 -18.53 -5.58 -22.90
N ALA A 142 -19.77 -5.68 -23.38
CA ALA A 142 -20.91 -6.04 -22.53
C ALA A 142 -20.76 -7.51 -22.11
N ALA A 143 -20.18 -7.75 -20.94
CA ALA A 143 -20.29 -9.04 -20.26
C ALA A 143 -21.50 -8.96 -19.33
N GLU A 144 -22.64 -9.47 -19.78
CA GLU A 144 -23.76 -9.79 -18.89
C GLU A 144 -23.36 -10.96 -17.99
N THR A 145 -22.77 -10.68 -16.83
CA THR A 145 -22.54 -11.73 -15.82
C THR A 145 -23.84 -11.95 -15.08
N ARG A 146 -24.51 -13.09 -15.33
CA ARG A 146 -25.63 -13.54 -14.52
C ARG A 146 -25.11 -13.84 -13.11
N GLN A 147 -25.76 -13.24 -12.12
CA GLN A 147 -25.46 -13.43 -10.70
C GLN A 147 -25.48 -14.93 -10.34
N ALA A 148 -24.36 -15.46 -9.89
CA ALA A 148 -24.35 -16.70 -9.12
C ALA A 148 -24.96 -16.44 -7.73
N PRO A 149 -25.67 -17.41 -7.12
CA PRO A 149 -26.39 -17.19 -5.88
C PRO A 149 -25.40 -16.79 -4.77
N ALA A 150 -25.68 -15.66 -4.12
CA ALA A 150 -25.02 -15.28 -2.88
C ALA A 150 -25.41 -16.30 -1.80
N GLU A 151 -24.57 -17.30 -1.55
CA GLU A 151 -24.67 -18.05 -0.30
C GLU A 151 -24.26 -17.10 0.83
N ALA A 152 -25.22 -16.84 1.71
CA ALA A 152 -25.08 -15.94 2.83
C ALA A 152 -23.89 -16.35 3.71
N VAL A 153 -22.81 -15.57 3.64
CA VAL A 153 -21.78 -15.56 4.66
C VAL A 153 -22.45 -15.03 5.93
N THR A 154 -22.81 -15.94 6.84
CA THR A 154 -23.39 -15.58 8.14
C THR A 154 -22.51 -14.53 8.80
N SER A 155 -23.09 -13.37 9.07
CA SER A 155 -22.43 -12.26 9.74
C SER A 155 -21.97 -12.71 11.13
N LEU A 156 -20.67 -12.95 11.27
CA LEU A 156 -20.06 -13.20 12.57
C LEU A 156 -20.32 -11.98 13.45
N LYS A 157 -20.98 -12.20 14.61
CA LYS A 157 -21.24 -11.15 15.61
C LYS A 157 -19.96 -10.35 15.85
N ARG A 158 -20.02 -9.04 15.58
CA ARG A 158 -18.92 -8.08 15.67
C ARG A 158 -18.40 -8.01 17.11
N ARG A 159 -17.41 -8.85 17.46
CA ARG A 159 -16.66 -8.70 18.71
C ARG A 159 -15.78 -7.46 18.60
N ARG A 160 -15.85 -6.58 19.62
CA ARG A 160 -15.04 -5.35 19.77
C ARG A 160 -13.57 -5.63 20.16
N SER A 161 -13.13 -6.88 20.11
CA SER A 161 -11.77 -7.29 20.48
C SER A 161 -10.87 -7.31 19.25
N ALA A 162 -9.57 -7.07 19.46
CA ALA A 162 -8.55 -7.27 18.44
C ALA A 162 -8.67 -8.67 17.80
N ARG A 163 -8.55 -8.73 16.47
CA ARG A 163 -8.62 -9.97 15.69
C ARG A 163 -7.23 -10.30 15.16
N PRO A 164 -6.51 -11.26 15.78
CA PRO A 164 -5.24 -11.73 15.26
C PRO A 164 -5.45 -12.62 14.03
N SER A 165 -4.51 -12.58 13.09
CA SER A 165 -4.48 -13.46 11.91
C SER A 165 -3.05 -13.65 11.41
N GLY A 166 -2.86 -14.56 10.45
CA GLY A 166 -1.53 -14.96 9.95
C GLY A 166 -0.90 -16.15 10.68
N ILE A 167 -1.55 -16.70 11.72
CA ILE A 167 -1.12 -17.91 12.45
C ILE A 167 -1.13 -19.16 11.54
N VAL A 168 -2.07 -19.22 10.61
CA VAL A 168 -2.13 -20.26 9.58
C VAL A 168 -1.55 -19.69 8.29
N ARG A 169 -0.52 -20.35 7.77
CA ARG A 169 0.07 -20.07 6.47
C ARG A 169 -0.54 -21.00 5.42
N TYR A 170 -0.93 -20.43 4.28
CA TYR A 170 -1.48 -21.16 3.14
C TYR A 170 -0.48 -21.16 1.99
N ASP A 171 0.06 -22.33 1.66
CA ASP A 171 0.99 -22.53 0.56
C ASP A 171 0.24 -23.08 -0.66
N PHE A 172 0.15 -22.28 -1.72
CA PHE A 172 -0.49 -22.68 -2.97
C PHE A 172 0.54 -22.98 -4.06
N ARG A 173 0.28 -24.03 -4.84
CA ARG A 173 0.97 -24.28 -6.10
C ARG A 173 0.33 -23.45 -7.20
N LEU A 174 1.10 -22.52 -7.77
CA LEU A 174 0.68 -21.62 -8.83
C LEU A 174 1.15 -22.13 -10.20
N ALA A 175 0.21 -22.32 -11.13
CA ALA A 175 0.52 -22.54 -12.54
C ALA A 175 0.35 -21.22 -13.31
N VAL A 176 1.43 -20.71 -13.88
CA VAL A 176 1.44 -19.46 -14.65
C VAL A 176 1.72 -19.75 -16.11
N ALA A 177 0.69 -19.64 -16.94
CA ALA A 177 0.83 -19.68 -18.39
C ALA A 177 1.30 -18.31 -18.94
N ALA A 178 1.92 -18.31 -20.11
CA ALA A 178 2.28 -17.08 -20.81
C ALA A 178 2.10 -17.23 -22.32
N SER A 179 1.49 -16.23 -22.95
CA SER A 179 1.32 -16.20 -24.41
C SER A 179 2.63 -15.97 -25.15
N SER A 180 2.66 -16.33 -26.43
CA SER A 180 3.78 -16.08 -27.34
C SER A 180 4.12 -14.60 -27.47
N ARG A 181 3.13 -13.72 -27.42
CA ARG A 181 3.35 -12.26 -27.36
C ARG A 181 4.03 -11.83 -26.06
N TYR A 182 3.61 -12.38 -24.92
CA TYR A 182 4.28 -12.11 -23.64
C TYR A 182 5.72 -12.61 -23.66
N VAL A 183 5.96 -13.82 -24.19
CA VAL A 183 7.31 -14.38 -24.33
C VAL A 183 8.17 -13.52 -25.24
N ALA A 184 7.65 -13.07 -26.39
CA ALA A 184 8.35 -12.17 -27.31
C ALA A 184 8.77 -10.86 -26.64
N ARG A 185 7.91 -10.27 -25.80
CA ARG A 185 8.23 -9.05 -25.02
C ARG A 185 9.30 -9.28 -23.95
N ASN A 186 9.47 -10.50 -23.49
CA ASN A 186 10.41 -10.87 -22.45
C ASN A 186 11.63 -11.62 -23.01
N GLY A 187 12.15 -11.22 -24.18
CA GLY A 187 13.38 -11.78 -24.75
C GLY A 187 13.19 -13.01 -25.64
N GLY A 188 11.94 -13.40 -25.94
CA GLY A 188 11.61 -14.39 -26.98
C GLY A 188 11.89 -15.85 -26.64
N THR A 189 12.35 -16.17 -25.42
CA THR A 189 12.61 -17.54 -25.00
C THR A 189 11.78 -17.94 -23.79
N VAL A 190 11.53 -19.25 -23.64
CA VAL A 190 10.89 -19.80 -22.44
C VAL A 190 11.65 -19.40 -21.18
N ALA A 191 13.00 -19.43 -21.22
CA ALA A 191 13.83 -19.14 -20.06
C ALA A 191 13.74 -17.67 -19.62
N SER A 192 13.73 -16.75 -20.58
CA SER A 192 13.68 -15.31 -20.32
C SER A 192 12.30 -14.86 -19.83
N ALA A 193 11.22 -15.41 -20.39
CA ALA A 193 9.86 -15.18 -19.90
C ALA A 193 9.63 -15.82 -18.52
N LEU A 194 10.15 -17.04 -18.29
CA LEU A 194 10.05 -17.69 -16.99
C LEU A 194 10.79 -16.91 -15.90
N ALA A 195 11.92 -16.26 -16.22
CA ALA A 195 12.62 -15.39 -15.29
C ALA A 195 11.77 -14.20 -14.84
N GLU A 196 10.99 -13.60 -15.74
CA GLU A 196 10.05 -12.52 -15.39
C GLU A 196 8.90 -13.03 -14.53
N ILE A 197 8.30 -14.16 -14.91
CA ILE A 197 7.23 -14.82 -14.14
C ILE A 197 7.67 -15.07 -12.69
N VAL A 198 8.88 -15.65 -12.51
CA VAL A 198 9.43 -15.91 -11.18
C VAL A 198 9.56 -14.61 -10.38
N HIS A 199 10.07 -13.55 -10.99
CA HIS A 199 10.27 -12.28 -10.31
C HIS A 199 8.93 -11.65 -9.87
N LEU A 200 7.92 -11.65 -10.73
CA LEU A 200 6.59 -11.13 -10.39
C LEU A 200 5.93 -11.96 -9.27
N VAL A 201 6.04 -13.29 -9.29
CA VAL A 201 5.49 -14.13 -8.21
C VAL A 201 6.26 -13.93 -6.90
N ASN A 202 7.58 -13.76 -6.95
CA ASN A 202 8.40 -13.50 -5.76
C ASN A 202 8.04 -12.14 -5.13
N ARG A 203 7.81 -11.11 -5.95
CA ARG A 203 7.28 -9.81 -5.51
C ARG A 203 5.87 -9.94 -4.92
N ALA A 204 4.98 -10.68 -5.57
CA ALA A 204 3.63 -10.92 -5.05
C ALA A 204 3.65 -11.59 -3.68
N ASN A 205 4.51 -12.59 -3.49
CA ASN A 205 4.69 -13.27 -2.20
C ASN A 205 5.03 -12.29 -1.07
N GLU A 206 5.76 -11.20 -1.34
CA GLU A 206 6.04 -10.21 -0.30
C GLU A 206 4.79 -9.59 0.33
N VAL A 207 3.81 -9.25 -0.51
CA VAL A 207 2.56 -8.63 -0.05
C VAL A 207 1.60 -9.68 0.49
N LEU A 208 1.44 -10.81 -0.21
CA LEU A 208 0.54 -11.90 0.17
C LEU A 208 0.95 -12.54 1.50
N GLU A 209 2.26 -12.64 1.75
CA GLU A 209 2.78 -13.19 3.00
C GLU A 209 2.48 -12.27 4.18
N THR A 210 2.57 -10.96 3.98
CA THR A 210 2.38 -9.93 5.01
C THR A 210 0.90 -9.75 5.35
N ASP A 211 0.03 -9.61 4.35
CA ASP A 211 -1.37 -9.24 4.57
C ASP A 211 -2.30 -10.45 4.74
N LEU A 212 -1.94 -11.60 4.18
CA LEU A 212 -2.89 -12.71 4.02
C LEU A 212 -2.41 -14.04 4.59
N GLY A 213 -1.12 -14.16 4.90
CA GLY A 213 -0.54 -15.44 5.29
C GLY A 213 -0.37 -16.41 4.11
N VAL A 214 -0.37 -15.93 2.88
CA VAL A 214 -0.34 -16.75 1.67
C VAL A 214 1.07 -16.77 1.05
N HIS A 215 1.52 -17.93 0.62
CA HIS A 215 2.75 -18.12 -0.16
C HIS A 215 2.46 -18.89 -1.44
N LEU A 216 3.02 -18.44 -2.56
CA LEU A 216 2.87 -19.04 -3.88
C LEU A 216 4.19 -19.68 -4.33
N THR A 217 4.14 -20.97 -4.64
CA THR A 217 5.25 -21.69 -5.28
C THR A 217 4.84 -22.09 -6.69
N LEU A 218 5.68 -21.81 -7.69
CA LEU A 218 5.40 -22.25 -9.06
C LEU A 218 5.32 -23.78 -9.16
N VAL A 219 4.55 -24.30 -10.11
CA VAL A 219 4.53 -25.75 -10.41
C VAL A 219 5.82 -26.22 -11.08
N ASP A 220 6.27 -27.43 -10.78
CA ASP A 220 7.53 -28.02 -11.29
C ASP A 220 7.68 -27.99 -12.82
N ARG A 221 6.56 -28.03 -13.55
CA ARG A 221 6.53 -28.08 -15.02
C ARG A 221 6.05 -26.77 -15.65
N ASN A 222 6.12 -25.64 -14.95
CA ASN A 222 5.60 -24.35 -15.45
C ASN A 222 6.15 -23.94 -16.83
N HIS A 223 7.39 -24.32 -17.14
CA HIS A 223 8.00 -24.08 -18.45
C HIS A 223 7.24 -24.68 -19.65
N ARG A 224 6.34 -25.66 -19.43
CA ARG A 224 5.51 -26.26 -20.49
C ARG A 224 4.34 -25.38 -20.93
N ILE A 225 3.92 -24.46 -20.06
CA ILE A 225 2.80 -23.54 -20.30
C ILE A 225 3.28 -22.11 -20.62
N VAL A 226 4.57 -21.94 -20.85
CA VAL A 226 5.18 -20.72 -21.40
C VAL A 226 5.33 -20.92 -22.91
N VAL A 227 4.44 -20.30 -23.68
CA VAL A 227 4.31 -20.55 -25.12
C VAL A 227 5.27 -19.64 -25.87
N ALA A 228 6.38 -20.15 -26.40
CA ALA A 228 7.33 -19.31 -27.17
C ALA A 228 6.99 -19.21 -28.67
N ASN A 229 6.26 -20.18 -29.21
CA ASN A 229 5.89 -20.23 -30.62
C ASN A 229 4.46 -19.74 -30.80
N ALA A 230 4.26 -18.73 -31.66
CA ALA A 230 2.94 -18.22 -31.98
C ALA A 230 2.07 -19.25 -32.73
N ARG A 231 2.67 -20.20 -33.46
CA ARG A 231 1.92 -21.24 -34.16
C ARG A 231 1.29 -22.20 -33.15
N GLY A 232 -0.05 -22.20 -33.10
CA GLY A 232 -0.82 -23.04 -32.18
C GLY A 232 -0.94 -22.45 -30.77
N ASP A 233 -0.58 -21.18 -30.58
CA ASP A 233 -0.82 -20.46 -29.35
C ASP A 233 -2.33 -20.22 -29.18
N LEU A 234 -2.92 -20.81 -28.13
CA LEU A 234 -4.34 -20.66 -27.82
C LEU A 234 -4.69 -19.21 -27.48
N PHE A 235 -3.76 -18.44 -26.93
CA PHE A 235 -3.97 -17.04 -26.56
C PHE A 235 -4.09 -16.10 -27.78
N GLU A 236 -3.72 -16.56 -28.98
CA GLU A 236 -3.88 -15.80 -30.23
C GLU A 236 -5.24 -16.03 -30.90
N THR A 237 -6.00 -17.03 -30.44
CA THR A 237 -7.24 -17.49 -31.10
C THR A 237 -8.45 -17.57 -30.16
N HIS A 238 -8.23 -17.49 -28.85
CA HIS A 238 -9.25 -17.58 -27.82
C HIS A 238 -9.05 -16.48 -26.79
N GLU A 239 -10.12 -16.17 -26.06
CA GLU A 239 -10.03 -15.31 -24.88
C GLU A 239 -8.98 -15.86 -23.87
N PRO A 240 -8.26 -15.00 -23.15
CA PRO A 240 -7.13 -15.45 -22.33
C PRO A 240 -7.51 -16.42 -21.20
N GLY A 241 -8.64 -16.21 -20.53
CA GLY A 241 -9.12 -17.10 -19.45
C GLY A 241 -9.29 -18.57 -19.89
N PRO A 242 -10.08 -18.90 -20.91
CA PRO A 242 -10.32 -20.27 -21.34
C PRO A 242 -9.10 -20.87 -22.05
N ALA A 243 -8.29 -20.04 -22.72
CA ALA A 243 -6.98 -20.46 -23.21
C ALA A 243 -6.08 -20.92 -22.06
N ALA A 244 -6.06 -20.18 -20.94
CA ALA A 244 -5.32 -20.54 -19.74
C ALA A 244 -5.82 -21.86 -19.15
N VAL A 245 -7.13 -22.03 -18.94
CA VAL A 245 -7.70 -23.28 -18.42
C VAL A 245 -7.30 -24.47 -19.30
N THR A 246 -7.53 -24.35 -20.62
CA THR A 246 -7.25 -25.42 -21.58
C THR A 246 -5.77 -25.81 -21.57
N LEU A 247 -4.87 -24.82 -21.62
CA LEU A 247 -3.43 -25.06 -21.64
C LEU A 247 -2.93 -25.64 -20.33
N ILE A 248 -3.31 -25.05 -19.20
CA ILE A 248 -2.84 -25.45 -17.87
C ILE A 248 -3.32 -26.87 -17.55
N ASP A 249 -4.59 -27.19 -17.79
CA ASP A 249 -5.09 -28.54 -17.52
C ASP A 249 -4.48 -29.59 -18.43
N ARG A 250 -4.24 -29.27 -19.70
CA ARG A 250 -3.62 -30.21 -20.64
C ARG A 250 -2.17 -30.53 -20.26
N GLU A 251 -1.38 -29.51 -19.90
CA GLU A 251 0.06 -29.67 -19.72
C GLU A 251 0.48 -29.97 -18.27
N ILE A 252 -0.28 -29.45 -17.28
CA ILE A 252 0.01 -29.59 -15.85
C ILE A 252 -0.96 -30.61 -15.21
N GLY A 253 -2.24 -30.55 -15.56
CA GLY A 253 -3.29 -31.37 -14.96
C GLY A 253 -3.86 -30.76 -13.68
N SER A 254 -5.19 -30.74 -13.55
CA SER A 254 -5.93 -30.07 -12.46
C SER A 254 -5.48 -30.46 -11.05
N ARG A 255 -5.01 -31.68 -10.82
CA ARG A 255 -4.52 -32.12 -9.49
C ARG A 255 -3.15 -31.55 -9.09
N HIS A 256 -2.42 -30.99 -10.04
CA HIS A 256 -1.01 -30.58 -9.87
C HIS A 256 -0.82 -29.08 -9.64
N TYR A 257 -1.90 -28.32 -9.56
CA TYR A 257 -1.89 -26.90 -9.22
C TYR A 257 -3.14 -26.52 -8.43
N ASP A 258 -3.05 -25.41 -7.72
CA ASP A 258 -4.07 -24.94 -6.77
C ASP A 258 -4.70 -23.63 -7.24
N ILE A 259 -3.90 -22.80 -7.92
CA ILE A 259 -4.30 -21.56 -8.60
C ILE A 259 -3.63 -21.56 -9.98
N GLY A 260 -4.38 -21.21 -11.03
CA GLY A 260 -3.86 -21.01 -12.38
C GLY A 260 -4.05 -19.56 -12.82
N HIS A 261 -3.10 -19.04 -13.58
CA HIS A 261 -3.12 -17.67 -14.08
C HIS A 261 -2.40 -17.61 -15.43
N ALA A 262 -2.79 -16.69 -16.32
CA ALA A 262 -2.09 -16.44 -17.58
C ALA A 262 -1.59 -15.00 -17.69
N PHE A 263 -0.35 -14.83 -18.13
CA PHE A 263 0.15 -13.55 -18.58
C PHE A 263 0.01 -13.37 -20.09
N SER A 264 -0.48 -12.19 -20.48
CA SER A 264 -0.63 -11.79 -21.87
C SER A 264 -0.10 -10.36 -22.08
N THR A 265 -0.25 -9.85 -23.32
CA THR A 265 0.00 -8.43 -23.62
C THR A 265 -1.29 -7.61 -23.75
N PHE A 266 -2.45 -8.19 -23.44
CA PHE A 266 -3.71 -7.44 -23.35
C PHE A 266 -3.69 -6.55 -22.12
N GLU A 267 -4.24 -5.35 -22.21
CA GLU A 267 -4.21 -4.40 -21.11
C GLU A 267 -5.28 -4.73 -20.05
N GLY A 268 -4.84 -4.87 -18.80
CA GLY A 268 -5.73 -5.14 -17.67
C GLY A 268 -5.61 -6.58 -17.18
N GLY A 269 -6.73 -7.13 -16.72
CA GLY A 269 -6.81 -8.50 -16.24
C GLY A 269 -8.20 -8.83 -15.75
N ASP A 270 -8.49 -10.12 -15.67
CA ASP A 270 -9.79 -10.61 -15.24
C ASP A 270 -9.70 -11.96 -14.52
N SER A 271 -10.61 -12.15 -13.57
CA SER A 271 -10.97 -13.42 -12.96
C SER A 271 -12.27 -13.23 -12.20
N HIS A 272 -13.00 -14.31 -11.97
CA HIS A 272 -14.09 -14.29 -11.02
C HIS A 272 -13.58 -14.25 -9.57
N VAL A 273 -14.44 -13.79 -8.67
CA VAL A 273 -14.10 -13.70 -7.26
C VAL A 273 -14.22 -15.08 -6.61
N GLY A 274 -13.16 -15.55 -5.97
CA GLY A 274 -13.11 -16.82 -5.25
C GLY A 274 -13.03 -18.04 -6.16
N THR A 275 -12.00 -18.10 -7.02
CA THR A 275 -11.75 -19.26 -7.90
C THR A 275 -10.69 -20.23 -7.37
N SER A 276 -9.88 -19.85 -6.37
CA SER A 276 -8.84 -20.74 -5.85
C SER A 276 -9.40 -22.10 -5.40
N CYS A 277 -8.62 -23.16 -5.66
CA CYS A 277 -8.99 -24.55 -5.40
C CYS A 277 -10.22 -25.10 -6.16
N SER A 278 -10.89 -24.33 -7.03
CA SER A 278 -12.08 -24.79 -7.74
C SER A 278 -11.77 -25.44 -9.09
N ASP A 279 -12.24 -26.67 -9.28
CA ASP A 279 -12.16 -27.38 -10.57
C ASP A 279 -13.50 -27.36 -11.32
N ALA A 280 -14.41 -26.45 -10.93
CA ALA A 280 -15.75 -26.35 -11.51
C ALA A 280 -15.68 -25.93 -13.00
N ARG A 281 -16.53 -26.59 -13.81
CA ARG A 281 -16.62 -26.43 -15.28
C ARG A 281 -18.06 -26.26 -15.73
N ASP A 282 -18.91 -25.71 -14.87
CA ASP A 282 -20.32 -25.46 -15.15
C ASP A 282 -20.51 -24.47 -16.32
N ALA A 283 -21.76 -24.25 -16.76
CA ALA A 283 -22.08 -23.62 -18.04
C ALA A 283 -21.47 -22.23 -18.28
N ASP A 284 -21.06 -21.54 -17.21
CA ASP A 284 -20.15 -20.40 -17.28
C ASP A 284 -18.73 -20.85 -16.89
N PHE A 285 -18.08 -21.60 -17.77
CA PHE A 285 -16.79 -22.26 -17.57
C PHE A 285 -15.65 -21.30 -17.14
N PHE A 286 -15.85 -20.02 -17.42
CA PHE A 286 -14.98 -18.91 -17.06
C PHE A 286 -15.18 -18.48 -15.60
N ALA A 287 -16.34 -18.77 -15.02
CA ALA A 287 -16.77 -18.18 -13.77
C ALA A 287 -16.20 -18.79 -12.50
N THR A 288 -15.81 -20.05 -12.55
CA THR A 288 -15.56 -20.80 -11.32
C THR A 288 -14.29 -21.62 -11.36
N HIS A 289 -13.61 -21.75 -12.50
CA HIS A 289 -12.41 -22.58 -12.60
C HIS A 289 -11.16 -21.86 -12.07
N LYS A 290 -10.34 -22.55 -11.27
CA LYS A 290 -9.14 -21.99 -10.61
C LYS A 290 -8.03 -21.52 -11.56
N ALA A 291 -8.10 -21.90 -12.84
CA ALA A 291 -7.21 -21.44 -13.90
C ALA A 291 -7.80 -20.35 -14.81
N ALA A 292 -9.06 -19.97 -14.63
CA ALA A 292 -9.73 -18.94 -15.43
C ALA A 292 -9.37 -17.54 -14.90
N ALA A 293 -8.10 -17.18 -15.04
CA ALA A 293 -7.58 -15.89 -14.65
C ALA A 293 -6.45 -15.44 -15.55
N TRP A 294 -6.38 -14.14 -15.82
CA TRP A 294 -5.30 -13.57 -16.59
C TRP A 294 -5.03 -12.12 -16.23
N SER A 295 -3.83 -11.66 -16.51
CA SER A 295 -3.44 -10.25 -16.47
C SER A 295 -2.44 -9.94 -17.58
N GLY A 296 -2.30 -8.68 -17.94
CA GLY A 296 -1.38 -8.27 -18.99
C GLY A 296 -1.20 -6.76 -19.12
N HIS A 297 -0.19 -6.41 -19.90
CA HIS A 297 0.14 -5.05 -20.27
C HIS A 297 0.95 -5.06 -21.58
N GLY A 298 0.89 -4.00 -22.39
CA GLY A 298 1.67 -3.91 -23.65
C GLY A 298 3.20 -3.94 -23.42
N ASP A 299 3.61 -3.49 -22.24
CA ASP A 299 4.96 -3.57 -21.67
C ASP A 299 4.92 -4.29 -20.30
N PRO A 300 4.93 -5.64 -20.27
CA PRO A 300 4.73 -6.40 -19.03
C PRO A 300 5.89 -6.32 -18.05
N ALA A 301 7.12 -6.25 -18.56
CA ALA A 301 8.30 -6.13 -17.72
C ALA A 301 8.45 -4.69 -17.22
N GLY A 302 8.19 -3.70 -18.08
CA GLY A 302 8.51 -2.29 -17.86
C GLY A 302 7.53 -1.49 -17.02
N SER A 303 6.24 -1.84 -17.05
CA SER A 303 5.16 -1.07 -16.43
C SER A 303 4.81 -1.55 -15.03
N SER A 304 4.75 -0.63 -14.06
CA SER A 304 4.23 -0.93 -12.72
C SER A 304 2.72 -1.24 -12.71
N HIS A 305 1.97 -0.86 -13.74
CA HIS A 305 0.57 -1.28 -13.92
C HIS A 305 0.45 -2.80 -14.12
N ALA A 306 1.41 -3.44 -14.80
CA ALA A 306 1.38 -4.88 -15.06
C ALA A 306 1.35 -5.67 -13.74
N PHE A 307 2.21 -5.28 -12.79
CA PHE A 307 2.22 -5.90 -11.46
C PHE A 307 0.96 -5.60 -10.65
N GLY A 308 0.43 -4.37 -10.74
CA GLY A 308 -0.84 -4.01 -10.10
C GLY A 308 -2.02 -4.84 -10.61
N TYR A 309 -2.12 -5.09 -11.92
CA TYR A 309 -3.15 -5.97 -12.49
C TYR A 309 -3.00 -7.42 -12.00
N PHE A 310 -1.77 -7.94 -11.97
CA PHE A 310 -1.51 -9.28 -11.45
C PHE A 310 -1.96 -9.42 -9.99
N MET A 311 -1.60 -8.46 -9.13
CA MET A 311 -2.00 -8.46 -7.72
C MET A 311 -3.51 -8.32 -7.54
N HIS A 312 -4.17 -7.45 -8.31
CA HIS A 312 -5.63 -7.28 -8.28
C HIS A 312 -6.35 -8.58 -8.65
N VAL A 313 -5.92 -9.24 -9.73
CA VAL A 313 -6.53 -10.50 -10.18
C VAL A 313 -6.27 -11.63 -9.18
N LEU A 314 -5.06 -11.71 -8.59
CA LEU A 314 -4.81 -12.66 -7.50
C LEU A 314 -5.72 -12.43 -6.29
N GLY A 315 -5.95 -11.16 -5.90
CA GLY A 315 -6.89 -10.82 -4.83
C GLY A 315 -8.31 -11.31 -5.14
N ARG A 316 -8.77 -11.17 -6.39
CA ARG A 316 -10.05 -11.72 -6.86
C ARG A 316 -10.07 -13.24 -6.78
N GLN A 317 -9.04 -13.93 -7.30
CA GLN A 317 -8.93 -15.39 -7.22
C GLN A 317 -8.98 -15.91 -5.76
N LEU A 318 -8.44 -15.11 -4.83
CA LEU A 318 -8.43 -15.36 -3.39
C LEU A 318 -9.69 -14.87 -2.64
N GLY A 319 -10.71 -14.39 -3.35
CA GLY A 319 -12.04 -14.12 -2.79
C GLY A 319 -12.32 -12.69 -2.37
N ALA A 320 -11.43 -11.72 -2.65
CA ALA A 320 -11.75 -10.31 -2.44
C ALA A 320 -12.55 -9.74 -3.61
N TRP A 321 -13.62 -9.01 -3.28
CA TRP A 321 -14.25 -8.11 -4.22
C TRP A 321 -13.44 -6.82 -4.36
N PRO A 322 -13.52 -6.14 -5.51
CA PRO A 322 -13.01 -4.78 -5.64
C PRO A 322 -13.56 -3.86 -4.55
N THR A 323 -12.83 -2.80 -4.23
CA THR A 323 -13.15 -1.91 -3.09
C THR A 323 -13.50 -0.49 -3.49
N ALA A 324 -13.28 -0.12 -4.76
CA ALA A 324 -13.60 1.20 -5.28
C ALA A 324 -15.12 1.45 -5.27
N ASP A 325 -15.53 2.57 -4.71
CA ASP A 325 -16.91 3.04 -4.62
C ASP A 325 -17.38 3.64 -5.95
N ALA A 326 -16.48 4.21 -6.76
CA ALA A 326 -16.86 4.79 -8.04
C ALA A 326 -15.93 4.29 -9.17
N CYS A 327 -16.40 3.39 -10.04
CA CYS A 327 -15.58 2.98 -11.19
C CYS A 327 -16.27 2.37 -12.43
N ARG A 328 -17.57 2.55 -12.67
CA ARG A 328 -18.32 1.88 -13.78
C ARG A 328 -18.15 0.33 -13.83
N ARG A 329 -17.48 -0.28 -12.85
CA ARG A 329 -17.21 -1.70 -12.69
C ARG A 329 -17.94 -2.21 -11.45
N ILE A 330 -18.26 -3.50 -11.44
CA ILE A 330 -19.07 -4.11 -10.39
C ILE A 330 -18.21 -4.30 -9.13
N THR A 331 -18.34 -3.36 -8.21
CA THR A 331 -18.04 -3.55 -6.79
C THR A 331 -19.35 -3.93 -6.09
N LEU A 332 -19.33 -4.83 -5.12
CA LEU A 332 -20.50 -5.07 -4.28
C LEU A 332 -20.79 -3.85 -3.41
N ASP A 333 -22.05 -3.48 -3.23
CA ASP A 333 -22.47 -2.34 -2.41
C ASP A 333 -21.91 -2.38 -0.97
N ASP A 334 -21.67 -3.58 -0.42
CA ASP A 334 -21.13 -3.75 0.93
C ASP A 334 -19.59 -3.76 1.00
N SER A 335 -18.93 -3.67 -0.16
CA SER A 335 -17.48 -3.74 -0.33
C SER A 335 -16.90 -2.48 -0.99
N ALA A 336 -17.76 -1.58 -1.46
CA ALA A 336 -17.47 -0.24 -1.99
C ALA A 336 -17.01 0.75 -0.90
N VAL A 337 -15.82 0.53 -0.34
CA VAL A 337 -15.31 1.24 0.86
C VAL A 337 -14.17 2.23 0.58
N GLU A 338 -13.71 2.35 -0.66
CA GLU A 338 -12.69 3.32 -1.05
C GLU A 338 -13.28 4.36 -2.00
N PRO A 339 -13.08 5.68 -1.77
CA PRO A 339 -13.62 6.72 -2.65
C PRO A 339 -12.99 6.67 -4.04
N GLY A 340 -13.72 7.20 -5.04
CA GLY A 340 -13.25 7.25 -6.43
C GLY A 340 -12.86 5.86 -6.94
N GLY A 341 -11.74 5.80 -7.66
CA GLY A 341 -11.16 4.55 -8.13
C GLY A 341 -10.43 3.70 -7.09
N GLY A 342 -10.37 4.11 -5.82
CA GLY A 342 -9.62 3.39 -4.79
C GLY A 342 -8.09 3.48 -4.90
N SER A 343 -7.41 3.22 -3.79
CA SER A 343 -5.95 3.34 -3.62
C SER A 343 -5.25 1.99 -3.34
N THR A 344 -5.96 0.97 -2.86
CA THR A 344 -5.34 -0.33 -2.54
C THR A 344 -5.26 -1.27 -3.75
N ILE A 345 -4.68 -2.46 -3.58
CA ILE A 345 -4.61 -3.51 -4.62
C ILE A 345 -5.98 -3.83 -5.22
N MET A 346 -7.03 -3.83 -4.40
CA MET A 346 -8.39 -4.14 -4.84
C MET A 346 -9.17 -2.92 -5.36
N GLY A 347 -8.52 -1.75 -5.39
CA GLY A 347 -8.98 -0.59 -6.16
C GLY A 347 -8.70 -0.75 -7.66
N TYR A 348 -8.93 0.33 -8.39
CA TYR A 348 -8.79 0.48 -9.84
C TYR A 348 -7.81 1.60 -10.23
N ALA A 349 -6.91 1.98 -9.32
CA ALA A 349 -5.86 2.95 -9.59
C ALA A 349 -5.04 2.60 -10.84
N THR A 350 -4.82 1.31 -11.13
CA THR A 350 -4.07 0.89 -12.33
C THR A 350 -4.80 1.11 -13.65
N SER A 351 -6.13 1.14 -13.66
CA SER A 351 -6.91 1.08 -14.90
C SER A 351 -7.43 2.44 -15.38
N GLY A 352 -7.08 3.54 -14.71
CA GLY A 352 -7.65 4.85 -15.02
C GLY A 352 -9.16 4.84 -14.81
N CYS A 353 -9.58 4.93 -13.56
CA CYS A 353 -10.97 4.78 -13.20
C CYS A 353 -11.79 6.02 -13.59
N GLY A 354 -12.71 5.96 -14.56
CA GLY A 354 -13.59 7.10 -14.86
C GLY A 354 -12.85 8.35 -15.36
N THR A 355 -13.29 9.55 -14.94
CA THR A 355 -12.64 10.83 -15.26
C THR A 355 -11.55 11.18 -14.24
N GLU A 356 -10.77 12.25 -14.48
CA GLU A 356 -9.73 12.71 -13.54
C GLU A 356 -10.27 12.90 -12.10
N ASP A 357 -11.55 13.27 -11.95
CA ASP A 357 -12.21 13.40 -10.64
C ASP A 357 -12.37 12.08 -9.86
N HIS A 358 -12.01 10.93 -10.45
CA HIS A 358 -12.02 9.62 -9.79
C HIS A 358 -10.59 9.07 -9.60
N TRP A 359 -9.58 9.74 -10.14
CA TRP A 359 -8.19 9.27 -10.12
C TRP A 359 -7.50 9.74 -8.83
N LEU A 360 -7.31 8.80 -7.90
CA LEU A 360 -6.66 9.10 -6.63
C LEU A 360 -5.13 9.08 -6.72
N GLN A 361 -4.58 8.19 -7.52
CA GLN A 361 -3.14 7.98 -7.70
C GLN A 361 -2.90 7.16 -8.97
N PRO A 362 -1.72 7.28 -9.60
CA PRO A 362 -1.45 6.62 -10.87
C PRO A 362 -1.33 5.10 -10.76
N ARG A 363 -1.11 4.54 -9.56
CA ARG A 363 -0.87 3.11 -9.34
C ARG A 363 -1.42 2.69 -7.97
N PRO A 364 -1.87 1.44 -7.77
CA PRO A 364 -2.31 0.97 -6.47
C PRO A 364 -1.13 0.90 -5.51
N GLY A 365 -1.40 1.17 -4.23
CA GLY A 365 -0.45 0.84 -3.18
C GLY A 365 -0.37 -0.68 -3.02
N LEU A 366 0.84 -1.20 -2.77
CA LEU A 366 1.10 -2.63 -2.65
C LEU A 366 0.72 -3.20 -1.26
N TYR A 367 -0.55 -3.05 -0.91
CA TYR A 367 -1.19 -3.58 0.29
C TYR A 367 -2.70 -3.76 0.03
N PHE A 368 -3.34 -4.62 0.82
CA PHE A 368 -4.77 -4.86 0.75
C PHE A 368 -5.52 -3.98 1.75
N HIS A 369 -6.70 -3.52 1.35
CA HIS A 369 -7.64 -2.85 2.25
C HIS A 369 -8.11 -3.81 3.35
N ALA A 370 -8.37 -3.29 4.55
CA ALA A 370 -8.96 -4.02 5.68
C ALA A 370 -10.17 -4.90 5.30
N ARG A 371 -11.00 -4.41 4.37
CA ARG A 371 -12.16 -5.15 3.81
C ARG A 371 -11.73 -6.35 2.98
N SER A 372 -10.72 -6.18 2.12
CA SER A 372 -10.18 -7.26 1.28
C SER A 372 -9.47 -8.32 2.11
N ILE A 373 -8.72 -7.92 3.15
CA ILE A 373 -8.09 -8.83 4.11
C ILE A 373 -9.16 -9.70 4.79
N GLU A 374 -10.24 -9.09 5.29
CA GLU A 374 -11.36 -9.81 5.91
C GLU A 374 -12.00 -10.83 4.95
N GLN A 375 -12.29 -10.43 3.71
CA GLN A 375 -12.89 -11.32 2.71
C GLN A 375 -11.98 -12.49 2.34
N ILE A 376 -10.70 -12.21 2.09
CA ILE A 376 -9.74 -13.26 1.71
C ILE A 376 -9.51 -14.22 2.87
N GLN A 377 -9.37 -13.74 4.11
CA GLN A 377 -9.21 -14.62 5.27
C GLN A 377 -10.43 -15.53 5.48
N ALA A 378 -11.64 -14.99 5.29
CA ALA A 378 -12.86 -15.80 5.31
C ALA A 378 -12.89 -16.85 4.19
N TRP A 379 -12.49 -16.47 2.97
CA TRP A 379 -12.40 -17.38 1.83
C TRP A 379 -11.38 -18.52 2.05
N LEU A 380 -10.18 -18.18 2.52
CA LEU A 380 -9.12 -19.14 2.84
C LEU A 380 -9.55 -20.11 3.95
N GLY A 381 -10.31 -19.64 4.94
CA GLY A 381 -10.90 -20.47 5.99
C GLY A 381 -12.03 -21.41 5.52
N SER A 382 -12.45 -21.29 4.26
CA SER A 382 -13.55 -22.05 3.65
C SER A 382 -13.04 -22.98 2.53
N ARG A 383 -13.89 -23.26 1.52
CA ARG A 383 -13.51 -24.04 0.34
C ARG A 383 -12.34 -23.43 -0.45
N GLY A 384 -12.09 -22.13 -0.32
CA GLY A 384 -11.04 -21.39 -1.02
C GLY A 384 -9.61 -21.76 -0.67
N GLY A 385 -9.38 -22.26 0.55
CA GLY A 385 -8.07 -22.71 1.02
C GLY A 385 -7.88 -24.22 1.06
N ARG A 386 -8.86 -25.02 0.63
CA ARG A 386 -8.90 -26.48 0.86
C ARG A 386 -7.78 -27.28 0.20
N CYS A 387 -7.21 -26.75 -0.88
CA CYS A 387 -6.15 -27.39 -1.67
C CYS A 387 -4.75 -26.92 -1.26
N ALA A 388 -4.64 -25.84 -0.47
CA ALA A 388 -3.36 -25.31 -0.04
C ALA A 388 -2.70 -26.21 1.02
N GLY A 389 -1.37 -26.29 0.98
CA GLY A 389 -0.61 -26.75 2.13
C GLY A 389 -0.83 -25.78 3.30
N ARG A 390 -1.13 -26.29 4.49
CA ARG A 390 -1.34 -25.45 5.68
C ARG A 390 -0.20 -25.67 6.67
N ARG A 391 0.42 -24.58 7.12
CA ARG A 391 1.45 -24.60 8.16
C ARG A 391 1.03 -23.69 9.31
N LEU A 392 1.17 -24.16 10.53
CA LEU A 392 1.03 -23.32 11.71
C LEU A 392 2.36 -22.62 11.96
N THR A 393 2.32 -21.31 12.15
CA THR A 393 3.46 -20.56 12.68
C THR A 393 3.34 -20.44 14.20
N SER A 394 4.48 -20.41 14.90
CA SER A 394 4.55 -20.08 16.32
C SER A 394 4.55 -18.57 16.58
N ALA A 395 4.42 -17.76 15.52
CA ALA A 395 4.36 -16.31 15.63
C ALA A 395 3.08 -15.88 16.37
N VAL A 396 3.23 -14.85 17.20
CA VAL A 396 2.13 -14.23 17.94
C VAL A 396 1.84 -12.90 17.27
N ALA A 397 0.56 -12.58 17.07
CA ALA A 397 0.18 -11.31 16.49
C ALA A 397 0.38 -10.14 17.47
N PRO A 398 0.64 -8.92 16.97
CA PRO A 398 0.67 -7.72 17.81
C PRO A 398 -0.61 -7.57 18.64
N TRP A 399 -0.48 -7.06 19.86
CA TRP A 399 -1.62 -6.83 20.74
C TRP A 399 -2.05 -5.36 20.64
N ILE A 400 -3.33 -5.14 20.29
CA ILE A 400 -3.95 -3.81 20.23
C ILE A 400 -4.74 -3.64 21.51
N ASP A 401 -4.45 -2.59 22.28
CA ASP A 401 -5.20 -2.28 23.50
C ASP A 401 -6.66 -1.96 23.16
N PRO A 402 -7.63 -2.77 23.63
CA PRO A 402 -9.03 -2.55 23.33
C PRO A 402 -9.64 -1.37 24.11
N VAL A 403 -9.01 -0.91 25.20
CA VAL A 403 -9.60 0.09 26.10
C VAL A 403 -9.80 1.44 25.40
N PRO A 404 -8.77 2.04 24.76
CA PRO A 404 -8.96 3.29 24.04
C PRO A 404 -9.96 3.17 22.90
N LEU A 405 -10.08 1.98 22.29
CA LEU A 405 -10.94 1.71 21.13
C LEU A 405 -12.42 1.45 21.47
N ALA A 406 -12.72 1.05 22.70
CA ALA A 406 -14.08 0.72 23.16
C ALA A 406 -14.98 1.96 23.31
N GLU A 407 -14.41 3.13 23.59
CA GLU A 407 -15.15 4.37 23.74
C GLU A 407 -15.74 4.86 22.41
N THR A 408 -16.89 5.54 22.45
CA THR A 408 -17.37 6.22 21.23
C THR A 408 -16.69 7.59 21.15
N THR A 409 -15.80 7.75 20.17
CA THR A 409 -15.29 9.07 19.79
C THR A 409 -16.45 9.93 19.31
N VAL A 410 -16.60 11.14 19.82
CA VAL A 410 -17.54 12.14 19.31
C VAL A 410 -16.76 13.34 18.80
N ILE A 411 -17.04 13.78 17.57
CA ILE A 411 -16.40 14.95 16.94
C ILE A 411 -17.47 15.88 16.34
N PRO A 412 -17.21 17.20 16.27
CA PRO A 412 -18.02 18.10 15.45
C PRO A 412 -17.83 17.82 13.95
N ALA A 413 -18.87 18.07 13.16
CA ALA A 413 -18.78 18.08 11.70
C ALA A 413 -17.82 19.19 11.22
N ARG A 414 -17.33 19.07 9.97
CA ARG A 414 -16.46 20.03 9.28
C ARG A 414 -15.15 20.34 10.03
N THR A 415 -14.71 19.42 10.89
CA THR A 415 -13.55 19.61 11.77
C THR A 415 -12.57 18.44 11.64
N PRO A 416 -11.27 18.71 11.43
CA PRO A 416 -10.23 17.68 11.40
C PRO A 416 -10.12 16.85 12.68
N PHE A 417 -9.69 15.60 12.55
CA PHE A 417 -9.46 14.72 13.69
C PHE A 417 -8.31 13.73 13.45
N THR A 418 -7.75 13.21 14.54
CA THR A 418 -6.67 12.20 14.52
C THR A 418 -7.10 10.94 15.26
N LEU A 419 -7.00 9.78 14.60
CA LEU A 419 -7.15 8.48 15.26
C LEU A 419 -5.79 7.97 15.71
N ASP A 420 -5.79 7.26 16.84
CA ASP A 420 -4.60 6.70 17.48
C ASP A 420 -4.94 5.35 18.14
N ALA A 421 -3.93 4.54 18.40
CA ALA A 421 -4.04 3.29 19.13
C ALA A 421 -2.77 2.96 19.92
N ALA A 422 -2.94 2.43 21.12
CA ALA A 422 -1.88 1.80 21.87
C ALA A 422 -1.71 0.35 21.40
N VAL A 423 -0.49 0.00 20.97
CA VAL A 423 -0.17 -1.30 20.38
C VAL A 423 1.15 -1.80 20.93
N GLU A 424 1.15 -3.05 21.37
CA GLU A 424 2.33 -3.76 21.83
C GLU A 424 2.79 -4.76 20.76
N ALA A 425 4.06 -4.69 20.39
CA ALA A 425 4.70 -5.68 19.54
C ALA A 425 4.74 -7.04 20.25
N ALA A 426 4.57 -8.11 19.48
CA ALA A 426 4.59 -9.46 20.04
C ALA A 426 6.01 -9.92 20.42
N SER A 427 7.02 -9.49 19.65
CA SER A 427 8.43 -9.77 19.91
C SER A 427 9.27 -8.49 19.94
N PRO A 428 10.32 -8.43 20.78
CA PRO A 428 11.30 -7.35 20.73
C PRO A 428 11.96 -7.28 19.34
N GLY A 429 11.87 -6.12 18.68
CA GLY A 429 12.44 -5.89 17.35
C GLY A 429 11.43 -5.96 16.19
N ASP A 430 10.17 -6.35 16.44
CA ASP A 430 9.13 -6.27 15.42
C ASP A 430 8.94 -4.82 14.97
N ARG A 431 8.91 -4.60 13.65
CA ARG A 431 8.73 -3.26 13.06
C ARG A 431 7.29 -3.13 12.63
N LEU A 432 6.46 -2.64 13.55
CA LEU A 432 5.04 -2.53 13.29
C LEU A 432 4.74 -1.46 12.22
N THR A 433 3.81 -1.77 11.33
CA THR A 433 3.19 -0.77 10.45
C THR A 433 1.67 -0.77 10.60
N TYR A 434 1.07 0.40 10.39
CA TYR A 434 -0.31 0.72 10.75
C TYR A 434 -1.06 1.28 9.55
N THR A 435 -2.29 0.83 9.37
CA THR A 435 -3.22 1.36 8.37
C THR A 435 -4.57 1.61 9.03
N TRP A 436 -5.01 2.87 9.04
CA TRP A 436 -6.37 3.25 9.42
C TRP A 436 -7.20 3.43 8.16
N GLU A 437 -8.31 2.70 8.06
CA GLU A 437 -9.14 2.64 6.86
C GLU A 437 -10.61 2.83 7.20
N GLN A 438 -11.34 3.59 6.38
CA GLN A 438 -12.78 3.72 6.53
C GLN A 438 -13.46 2.46 5.99
N MET A 439 -14.53 2.03 6.67
CA MET A 439 -15.27 0.79 6.40
C MET A 439 -16.74 1.07 6.02
N ASP A 440 -17.10 2.33 5.84
CA ASP A 440 -18.44 2.73 5.40
C ASP A 440 -18.56 2.53 3.89
N ALA A 441 -19.39 1.57 3.50
CA ALA A 441 -19.63 1.30 2.09
C ALA A 441 -20.64 2.28 1.49
N GLY A 442 -20.43 2.66 0.21
CA GLY A 442 -21.19 3.68 -0.50
C GLY A 442 -21.91 3.15 -1.73
N THR A 443 -22.69 4.03 -2.35
CA THR A 443 -23.39 3.78 -3.63
C THR A 443 -22.67 4.40 -4.83
N GLY A 444 -21.40 4.83 -4.65
CA GLY A 444 -20.59 5.49 -5.65
C GLY A 444 -20.91 6.97 -5.86
N GLN A 445 -19.93 7.82 -5.56
CA GLN A 445 -20.00 9.25 -5.87
C GLN A 445 -19.33 9.58 -7.20
N ARG A 446 -19.92 10.49 -7.98
CA ARG A 446 -19.35 10.99 -9.23
C ARG A 446 -18.90 12.44 -9.06
N GLY A 447 -17.59 12.68 -9.17
CA GLY A 447 -17.01 14.02 -9.05
C GLY A 447 -16.32 14.22 -7.68
N PRO A 448 -16.09 15.47 -7.27
CA PRO A 448 -15.51 15.77 -5.96
C PRO A 448 -16.30 15.12 -4.83
N LEU A 449 -15.58 14.56 -3.87
CA LEU A 449 -16.16 13.82 -2.76
C LEU A 449 -16.97 14.76 -1.85
N VAL A 450 -18.24 14.42 -1.61
CA VAL A 450 -19.15 15.14 -0.72
C VAL A 450 -19.67 14.22 0.37
N ASP A 451 -19.99 14.77 1.54
CA ASP A 451 -20.69 13.99 2.56
C ASP A 451 -22.20 14.04 2.32
N ASP A 452 -22.74 12.99 1.69
CA ASP A 452 -24.18 12.78 1.49
C ASP A 452 -24.83 11.97 2.62
N GLY A 453 -24.09 11.73 3.72
CA GLY A 453 -24.51 10.91 4.85
C GLY A 453 -24.17 9.43 4.72
N LYS A 454 -23.62 8.97 3.58
CA LYS A 454 -23.25 7.56 3.33
C LYS A 454 -21.85 7.44 2.71
N GLY A 455 -21.37 6.21 2.59
CA GLY A 455 -20.13 5.90 1.86
C GLY A 455 -18.83 6.42 2.46
N PRO A 456 -17.71 6.17 1.77
CA PRO A 456 -16.39 6.55 2.22
C PRO A 456 -16.09 8.03 1.93
N LEU A 457 -15.51 8.72 2.91
CA LEU A 457 -15.05 10.10 2.85
C LEU A 457 -13.52 10.22 2.83
N PHE A 458 -12.80 9.13 3.10
CA PHE A 458 -11.35 9.13 3.22
C PHE A 458 -10.73 7.94 2.49
N ARG A 459 -9.82 8.22 1.56
CA ARG A 459 -9.01 7.20 0.87
C ARG A 459 -8.10 6.44 1.83
N SER A 460 -7.64 5.27 1.41
CA SER A 460 -6.57 4.54 2.10
C SER A 460 -5.18 5.07 1.71
N PHE A 461 -4.23 4.93 2.63
CA PHE A 461 -2.81 5.25 2.43
C PHE A 461 -1.94 4.06 2.84
N ALA A 462 -0.73 4.00 2.26
CA ALA A 462 0.22 2.93 2.53
C ALA A 462 0.51 2.79 4.04
N PRO A 463 0.81 1.56 4.52
CA PRO A 463 1.12 1.33 5.93
C PRO A 463 2.22 2.28 6.43
N SER A 464 1.93 2.99 7.52
CA SER A 464 2.83 3.94 8.19
C SER A 464 3.54 3.26 9.36
N SER A 465 4.72 3.75 9.76
CA SER A 465 5.36 3.35 11.03
C SER A 465 4.72 3.99 12.27
N THR A 466 3.75 4.89 12.09
CA THR A 466 3.06 5.62 13.16
C THR A 466 1.67 5.03 13.41
N PRO A 467 1.24 4.83 14.67
CA PRO A 467 -0.11 4.37 14.98
C PRO A 467 -1.18 5.45 14.74
N GLN A 468 -0.76 6.70 14.57
CA GLN A 468 -1.62 7.85 14.35
C GLN A 468 -1.94 8.07 12.87
N ARG A 469 -3.20 8.42 12.57
CA ARG A 469 -3.61 8.98 11.27
C ARG A 469 -4.52 10.18 11.47
N THR A 470 -4.18 11.27 10.79
CA THR A 470 -4.99 12.50 10.72
C THR A 470 -5.91 12.47 9.51
N PHE A 471 -7.12 12.98 9.67
CA PHE A 471 -8.20 12.99 8.67
C PHE A 471 -8.76 14.41 8.44
N PRO A 472 -8.69 14.93 7.19
CA PRO A 472 -7.78 14.53 6.10
C PRO A 472 -6.30 14.53 6.52
N ARG A 473 -5.42 13.99 5.67
CA ARG A 473 -3.98 14.03 5.96
C ARG A 473 -3.49 15.46 6.21
N LEU A 474 -2.47 15.59 7.06
CA LEU A 474 -1.99 16.91 7.47
C LEU A 474 -1.57 17.82 6.29
N PRO A 475 -0.86 17.34 5.24
CA PRO A 475 -0.57 18.17 4.05
C PRO A 475 -1.80 18.76 3.35
N VAL A 476 -2.94 18.06 3.36
CA VAL A 476 -4.21 18.58 2.82
C VAL A 476 -4.74 19.71 3.71
N LEU A 477 -4.66 19.56 5.04
CA LEU A 477 -5.08 20.59 6.00
C LEU A 477 -4.19 21.84 5.96
N LEU A 478 -2.92 21.66 5.63
CA LEU A 478 -1.95 22.75 5.54
C LEU A 478 -2.02 23.49 4.19
N GLY A 479 -2.70 22.92 3.18
CA GLY A 479 -2.82 23.47 1.83
C GLY A 479 -1.68 23.07 0.89
N ASP A 480 -0.84 22.12 1.29
CA ASP A 480 0.28 21.60 0.49
C ASP A 480 -0.20 20.56 -0.54
N GLU A 481 -1.34 19.90 -0.27
CA GLU A 481 -1.97 18.91 -1.14
C GLU A 481 -3.47 19.19 -1.34
N ARG A 482 -4.03 18.70 -2.45
CA ARG A 482 -5.47 18.79 -2.74
C ARG A 482 -6.24 17.71 -1.98
N ALA A 483 -7.37 18.07 -1.38
CA ALA A 483 -8.28 17.13 -0.71
C ALA A 483 -9.01 16.21 -1.70
N SER A 484 -9.54 16.79 -2.78
CA SER A 484 -10.27 16.06 -3.82
C SER A 484 -9.32 15.32 -4.76
N PRO A 485 -9.68 14.11 -5.24
CA PRO A 485 -10.94 13.39 -4.99
C PRO A 485 -10.91 12.40 -3.82
N GLY A 486 -9.85 12.44 -3.00
CA GLY A 486 -9.53 11.38 -2.05
C GLY A 486 -10.02 11.55 -0.63
N GLU A 487 -10.17 12.77 -0.15
CA GLU A 487 -10.54 13.03 1.24
C GLU A 487 -11.50 14.23 1.33
N THR A 488 -12.52 14.12 2.17
CA THR A 488 -13.41 15.23 2.52
C THR A 488 -13.83 15.11 3.99
N LEU A 489 -14.07 16.24 4.65
CA LEU A 489 -14.55 16.23 6.02
C LEU A 489 -16.05 15.87 6.06
N PRO A 490 -16.51 15.12 7.08
CA PRO A 490 -17.93 14.89 7.24
C PRO A 490 -18.64 16.21 7.51
N THR A 491 -19.75 16.46 6.84
CA THR A 491 -20.55 17.69 6.96
C THR A 491 -21.92 17.43 7.60
N THR A 492 -22.30 16.16 7.77
CA THR A 492 -23.58 15.73 8.33
C THR A 492 -23.39 14.98 9.66
N SER A 493 -24.47 14.87 10.45
CA SER A 493 -24.47 14.02 11.63
C SER A 493 -24.56 12.54 11.23
N ARG A 494 -23.49 11.78 11.40
CA ARG A 494 -23.40 10.36 11.02
C ARG A 494 -22.39 9.60 11.88
N ASP A 495 -22.51 8.28 11.92
CA ASP A 495 -21.44 7.41 12.43
C ASP A 495 -20.49 7.07 11.27
N LEU A 496 -19.20 7.22 11.50
CA LEU A 496 -18.12 6.74 10.64
C LEU A 496 -17.50 5.50 11.27
N HIS A 497 -17.20 4.51 10.44
CA HIS A 497 -16.59 3.25 10.85
C HIS A 497 -15.18 3.16 10.31
N PHE A 498 -14.21 2.97 11.19
CA PHE A 498 -12.81 2.77 10.83
C PHE A 498 -12.32 1.41 11.29
N ARG A 499 -11.36 0.84 10.56
CA ARG A 499 -10.57 -0.32 10.99
C ARG A 499 -9.10 0.05 11.01
N LEU A 500 -8.43 -0.30 12.11
CA LEU A 500 -6.99 -0.34 12.20
C LEU A 500 -6.51 -1.74 11.79
N THR A 501 -5.51 -1.80 10.92
CA THR A 501 -4.72 -3.00 10.61
C THR A 501 -3.27 -2.77 11.02
N VAL A 502 -2.75 -3.62 11.90
CA VAL A 502 -1.35 -3.60 12.38
C VAL A 502 -0.61 -4.82 11.84
N ARG A 503 0.50 -4.61 11.15
CA ARG A 503 1.36 -5.66 10.58
C ARG A 503 2.67 -5.71 11.33
N ASP A 504 3.16 -6.90 11.66
CA ASP A 504 4.48 -7.08 12.30
C ASP A 504 5.65 -7.02 11.30
N ASN A 505 5.35 -7.19 10.01
CA ASN A 505 6.31 -7.28 8.89
C ASN A 505 7.38 -8.37 9.06
N ALA A 506 7.10 -9.45 9.80
CA ALA A 506 8.04 -10.54 10.08
C ALA A 506 8.23 -11.53 8.91
N GLY A 507 8.03 -11.08 7.66
CA GLY A 507 8.21 -11.85 6.43
C GLY A 507 7.41 -13.16 6.39
N ALA A 508 8.12 -14.30 6.32
CA ALA A 508 7.49 -15.62 6.21
C ALA A 508 6.68 -16.04 7.45
N THR A 509 6.95 -15.40 8.59
CA THR A 509 6.20 -15.57 9.84
C THR A 509 5.30 -14.38 10.15
N ALA A 510 5.10 -13.49 9.18
CA ALA A 510 4.31 -12.28 9.39
C ALA A 510 2.90 -12.60 9.86
N THR A 511 2.45 -11.78 10.79
CA THR A 511 1.12 -11.78 11.37
C THR A 511 0.56 -10.36 11.38
N LEU A 512 -0.75 -10.28 11.53
CA LEU A 512 -1.42 -8.99 11.67
C LEU A 512 -2.52 -9.06 12.72
N ALA A 513 -2.84 -7.90 13.29
CA ALA A 513 -3.97 -7.69 14.16
C ALA A 513 -4.86 -6.59 13.58
N SER A 514 -6.17 -6.68 13.81
CA SER A 514 -7.11 -5.63 13.42
C SER A 514 -8.10 -5.29 14.52
N ALA A 515 -8.54 -4.03 14.56
CA ALA A 515 -9.55 -3.55 15.50
C ALA A 515 -10.44 -2.46 14.87
N ASP A 516 -11.72 -2.47 15.22
CA ASP A 516 -12.70 -1.50 14.70
C ASP A 516 -12.83 -0.30 15.65
N ARG A 517 -12.91 0.92 15.09
CA ARG A 517 -13.21 2.17 15.82
C ARG A 517 -14.43 2.84 15.21
N ARG A 518 -15.33 3.35 16.05
CA ARG A 518 -16.47 4.15 15.61
C ARG A 518 -16.29 5.62 16.02
N VAL A 519 -16.54 6.51 15.07
CA VAL A 519 -16.50 7.97 15.26
C VAL A 519 -17.90 8.52 15.00
N ARG A 520 -18.52 9.11 16.02
CA ARG A 520 -19.82 9.79 15.90
C ARG A 520 -19.59 11.25 15.55
N VAL A 521 -20.08 11.68 14.39
CA VAL A 521 -20.05 13.07 13.94
C VAL A 521 -21.33 13.77 14.38
N VAL A 522 -21.20 14.98 14.90
CA VAL A 522 -22.31 15.85 15.30
C VAL A 522 -22.23 17.15 14.51
N ASP A 523 -23.24 17.41 13.69
CA ASP A 523 -23.37 18.67 12.98
C ASP A 523 -23.96 19.75 13.90
N THR A 524 -23.13 20.72 14.28
CA THR A 524 -23.52 21.91 15.06
C THR A 524 -23.83 23.13 14.19
N GLY A 525 -23.81 22.97 12.86
CA GLY A 525 -24.01 24.02 11.85
C GLY A 525 -22.76 24.82 11.51
N ARG A 526 -21.67 24.70 12.26
CA ARG A 526 -20.40 25.43 12.06
C ARG A 526 -19.19 24.53 12.31
N ALA A 527 -18.03 24.89 11.77
CA ALA A 527 -16.77 24.19 12.01
C ALA A 527 -16.08 24.72 13.26
N PHE A 528 -15.48 23.85 14.07
CA PHE A 528 -14.51 24.26 15.08
C PHE A 528 -13.23 24.68 14.36
N ALA A 529 -12.97 25.99 14.28
CA ALA A 529 -11.95 26.53 13.40
C ALA A 529 -11.20 27.70 14.06
N MET A 530 -9.90 27.77 13.83
CA MET A 530 -9.08 28.88 14.30
C MET A 530 -9.28 30.09 13.39
N ALA A 531 -9.46 31.27 13.99
CA ALA A 531 -9.65 32.54 13.29
C ALA A 531 -8.47 33.50 13.43
N ALA A 532 -7.66 33.35 14.50
CA ALA A 532 -6.43 34.10 14.71
C ALA A 532 -5.36 33.18 15.35
N PRO A 533 -4.06 33.34 15.00
CA PRO A 533 -3.48 34.44 14.22
C PRO A 533 -3.83 34.39 12.72
N ALA A 534 -3.92 35.57 12.10
CA ALA A 534 -4.07 35.64 10.64
C ALA A 534 -2.77 35.18 9.97
N ALA A 535 -2.89 34.69 8.73
CA ALA A 535 -1.72 34.33 7.94
C ALA A 535 -0.81 35.57 7.74
N GLY A 536 0.51 35.36 7.84
CA GLY A 536 1.52 36.39 7.58
C GLY A 536 1.74 37.42 8.68
N ILE A 537 1.07 37.33 9.83
CA ILE A 537 1.39 38.23 10.95
C ILE A 537 2.82 38.02 11.42
N VAL A 538 3.40 39.05 12.04
CA VAL A 538 4.72 38.97 12.69
C VAL A 538 4.52 39.00 14.19
N ALA A 539 4.84 37.90 14.85
CA ALA A 539 4.86 37.77 16.30
C ALA A 539 6.30 37.87 16.83
N VAL A 540 6.42 38.26 18.10
CA VAL A 540 7.71 38.43 18.78
C VAL A 540 7.96 37.22 19.69
N ALA A 541 9.13 36.60 19.57
CA ALA A 541 9.56 35.51 20.45
C ALA A 541 9.55 35.98 21.92
N GLY A 542 9.08 35.14 22.84
CA GLY A 542 8.85 35.53 24.24
C GLY A 542 7.66 36.46 24.47
N GLY A 543 7.03 36.96 23.40
CA GLY A 543 5.88 37.85 23.43
C GLY A 543 4.55 37.11 23.65
N ALA A 544 3.53 37.89 23.99
CA ALA A 544 2.15 37.42 24.03
C ALA A 544 1.58 37.34 22.61
N LEU A 545 0.79 36.30 22.34
CA LEU A 545 0.09 36.09 21.08
C LEU A 545 -1.39 35.83 21.37
N ASP A 546 -2.25 36.69 20.84
CA ASP A 546 -3.69 36.51 20.94
C ASP A 546 -4.18 35.51 19.90
N ILE A 547 -4.96 34.55 20.37
CA ILE A 547 -5.56 33.50 19.56
C ILE A 547 -7.07 33.54 19.70
N ARG A 548 -7.78 33.29 18.60
CA ARG A 548 -9.25 33.29 18.54
C ARG A 548 -9.74 32.14 17.69
N TRP A 549 -10.88 31.57 18.03
CA TRP A 549 -11.48 30.44 17.32
C TRP A 549 -13.00 30.46 17.41
N ASP A 550 -13.67 29.78 16.48
CA ASP A 550 -15.09 29.46 16.60
C ASP A 550 -15.26 28.24 17.51
N VAL A 551 -15.91 28.42 18.66
CA VAL A 551 -16.26 27.33 19.58
C VAL A 551 -17.20 26.33 18.92
N ALA A 552 -18.03 26.77 17.97
CA ALA A 552 -18.91 25.94 17.14
C ALA A 552 -19.78 24.94 17.93
N GLY A 553 -20.25 25.31 19.13
CA GLY A 553 -21.09 24.46 19.98
C GLY A 553 -20.39 23.22 20.55
N THR A 554 -19.05 23.14 20.45
CA THR A 554 -18.29 21.96 20.88
C THR A 554 -18.26 21.73 22.41
N THR A 555 -18.61 22.75 23.19
CA THR A 555 -18.78 22.66 24.66
C THR A 555 -20.05 21.91 25.05
N GLU A 556 -21.04 21.81 24.16
CA GLU A 556 -22.33 21.20 24.44
C GLU A 556 -22.29 19.67 24.33
N LYS A 557 -23.21 19.00 25.04
CA LYS A 557 -23.39 17.55 24.87
C LYS A 557 -23.88 17.24 23.45
N PRO A 558 -23.39 16.18 22.80
CA PRO A 558 -22.52 15.12 23.33
C PRO A 558 -21.01 15.30 23.07
N ILE A 559 -20.58 16.44 22.50
CA ILE A 559 -19.16 16.69 22.18
C ILE A 559 -18.38 16.97 23.48
N SER A 560 -18.86 17.94 24.27
CA SER A 560 -18.41 18.27 25.63
C SER A 560 -16.91 18.58 25.77
N CYS A 561 -16.34 19.28 24.78
CA CYS A 561 -14.96 19.76 24.82
C CYS A 561 -14.87 21.10 25.58
N HIS A 562 -14.47 21.05 26.85
CA HIS A 562 -14.41 22.24 27.70
C HIS A 562 -13.02 22.88 27.76
N PHE A 563 -11.96 22.11 27.48
CA PHE A 563 -10.59 22.57 27.56
C PHE A 563 -9.81 22.23 26.29
N LEU A 564 -8.81 23.05 25.98
CA LEU A 564 -8.00 22.96 24.78
C LEU A 564 -6.50 22.96 25.15
N HIS A 565 -5.70 22.36 24.27
CA HIS A 565 -4.26 22.59 24.24
C HIS A 565 -3.88 23.40 23.00
N VAL A 566 -2.87 24.24 23.16
CA VAL A 566 -2.32 25.08 22.10
C VAL A 566 -0.93 24.58 21.77
N ASP A 567 -0.78 23.92 20.62
CA ASP A 567 0.51 23.43 20.15
C ASP A 567 1.12 24.43 19.13
N LEU A 568 2.45 24.51 19.10
CA LEU A 568 3.21 25.32 18.16
C LEU A 568 4.00 24.42 17.21
N SER A 569 4.02 24.79 15.93
CA SER A 569 4.95 24.28 14.94
C SER A 569 5.78 25.43 14.41
N VAL A 570 7.06 25.15 14.11
CA VAL A 570 8.04 26.10 13.57
C VAL A 570 8.46 25.74 12.14
N ASP A 571 7.87 24.68 11.57
CA ASP A 571 8.22 24.06 10.31
C ASP A 571 6.98 23.82 9.43
N ALA A 572 6.15 24.85 9.30
CA ALA A 572 4.93 24.90 8.49
C ALA A 572 3.81 23.93 8.93
N GLY A 573 3.91 23.31 10.10
CA GLY A 573 2.98 22.30 10.59
C GLY A 573 3.49 20.86 10.41
N SER A 574 4.73 20.67 9.95
CA SER A 574 5.30 19.33 9.74
C SER A 574 5.52 18.58 11.05
N HIS A 575 6.00 19.29 12.07
CA HIS A 575 6.15 18.79 13.44
C HIS A 575 5.57 19.78 14.45
N TRP A 576 5.01 19.25 15.53
CA TRP A 576 4.54 20.03 16.68
C TRP A 576 5.56 19.90 17.81
N LEU A 577 5.89 21.00 18.47
CA LEU A 577 6.81 20.99 19.62
C LEU A 577 6.28 20.06 20.72
N GLU A 578 7.18 19.37 21.42
CA GLU A 578 6.82 18.43 22.49
C GLU A 578 6.02 19.09 23.61
N THR A 579 6.40 20.32 23.98
CA THR A 579 5.72 21.11 25.00
C THR A 579 4.70 22.06 24.35
N PRO A 580 3.39 21.91 24.65
CA PRO A 580 2.38 22.86 24.21
C PRO A 580 2.64 24.26 24.77
N LEU A 581 2.23 25.30 24.04
CA LEU A 581 2.27 26.68 24.52
C LEU A 581 1.36 26.90 25.74
N ALA A 582 0.24 26.18 25.76
CA ALA A 582 -0.70 26.18 26.87
C ALA A 582 -1.49 24.87 26.91
N THR A 583 -1.85 24.45 28.11
CA THR A 583 -2.78 23.36 28.40
C THR A 583 -3.97 23.89 29.18
N ASP A 584 -5.07 23.14 29.18
CA ASP A 584 -6.28 23.45 29.97
C ASP A 584 -6.87 24.84 29.66
N VAL A 585 -6.72 25.30 28.42
CA VAL A 585 -7.28 26.59 27.96
C VAL A 585 -8.79 26.45 27.85
N PRO A 586 -9.60 27.29 28.52
CA PRO A 586 -11.05 27.21 28.41
C PRO A 586 -11.52 27.37 26.96
N ASN A 587 -12.41 26.49 26.50
CA ASN A 587 -12.98 26.54 25.16
C ASN A 587 -14.09 27.60 25.06
N ASN A 588 -13.72 28.88 25.16
CA ASN A 588 -14.65 30.03 25.19
C ASN A 588 -14.47 31.01 24.00
N GLY A 589 -13.59 30.70 23.06
CA GLY A 589 -13.41 31.42 21.79
C GLY A 589 -12.18 32.32 21.69
N SER A 590 -11.46 32.56 22.79
CA SER A 590 -10.20 33.31 22.75
C SER A 590 -9.28 33.02 23.92
N ALA A 591 -7.98 33.15 23.69
CA ALA A 591 -6.96 33.11 24.74
C ALA A 591 -5.73 33.93 24.32
N THR A 592 -4.87 34.22 25.29
CA THR A 592 -3.54 34.79 25.04
C THR A 592 -2.51 33.78 25.49
N VAL A 593 -1.62 33.38 24.58
CA VAL A 593 -0.54 32.44 24.86
C VAL A 593 0.81 33.15 24.77
N ARG A 594 1.84 32.62 25.43
CA ARG A 594 3.19 33.17 25.35
C ARG A 594 4.05 32.31 24.42
N LEU A 595 4.70 32.95 23.47
CA LEU A 595 5.65 32.27 22.59
C LEU A 595 6.96 31.96 23.33
N PRO A 596 7.66 30.87 23.01
CA PRO A 596 8.99 30.60 23.58
C PRO A 596 9.99 31.69 23.17
N THR A 597 10.96 31.98 24.04
CA THR A 597 11.95 33.04 23.84
C THR A 597 12.99 32.71 22.77
N GLU A 598 13.28 31.42 22.56
CA GLU A 598 14.35 30.93 21.68
C GLU A 598 13.86 30.57 20.27
N VAL A 599 12.54 30.61 20.03
CA VAL A 599 11.94 30.14 18.78
C VAL A 599 11.88 31.25 17.73
N LYS A 600 12.29 30.93 16.50
CA LYS A 600 12.12 31.77 15.30
C LYS A 600 11.61 30.90 14.17
N SER A 601 10.74 31.45 13.34
CA SER A 601 10.25 30.77 12.14
C SER A 601 9.62 31.77 11.17
N ASP A 602 9.75 31.52 9.87
CA ASP A 602 9.00 32.23 8.84
C ASP A 602 7.66 31.58 8.50
N VAL A 603 7.44 30.37 9.03
CA VAL A 603 6.34 29.48 8.66
C VAL A 603 5.73 28.83 9.90
N ALA A 604 5.66 29.55 11.01
CA ALA A 604 5.06 29.02 12.23
C ALA A 604 3.57 28.73 12.04
N ARG A 605 3.07 27.70 12.72
CA ARG A 605 1.64 27.37 12.76
C ARG A 605 1.21 27.02 14.18
N LEU A 606 -0.07 27.25 14.47
CA LEU A 606 -0.69 26.80 15.70
C LEU A 606 -1.68 25.67 15.43
N ARG A 607 -1.83 24.78 16.42
CA ARG A 607 -2.91 23.80 16.48
C ARG A 607 -3.64 23.91 17.81
N LEU A 608 -4.96 24.06 17.73
CA LEU A 608 -5.87 23.99 18.86
C LEU A 608 -6.52 22.61 18.89
N ARG A 609 -6.15 21.78 19.86
CA ARG A 609 -6.72 20.43 20.01
C ARG A 609 -7.59 20.37 21.26
N CYS A 610 -8.69 19.62 21.17
CA CYS A 610 -9.43 19.25 22.37
C CYS A 610 -8.55 18.37 23.27
N ASP A 611 -8.70 18.52 24.59
CA ASP A 611 -7.95 17.79 25.61
C ASP A 611 -8.22 16.27 25.60
N TRP A 612 -9.49 15.87 25.50
CA TRP A 612 -9.89 14.46 25.59
C TRP A 612 -10.62 13.94 24.34
N ARG A 613 -10.81 14.79 23.32
CA ARG A 613 -11.41 14.41 22.03
C ARG A 613 -10.38 14.54 20.90
N PRO A 614 -10.46 13.72 19.85
CA PRO A 614 -9.44 13.67 18.81
C PRO A 614 -9.53 14.80 17.76
N PHE A 615 -10.42 15.78 17.92
CA PHE A 615 -10.59 16.83 16.93
C PHE A 615 -9.73 18.06 17.24
N PHE A 616 -9.38 18.81 16.20
CA PHE A 616 -8.54 20.00 16.33
C PHE A 616 -8.78 21.01 15.20
N ALA A 617 -8.24 22.21 15.36
CA ALA A 617 -8.15 23.24 14.34
C ALA A 617 -6.71 23.70 14.17
N VAL A 618 -6.31 24.05 12.95
CA VAL A 618 -4.99 24.65 12.63
C VAL A 618 -5.14 26.12 12.30
N SER A 619 -4.07 26.90 12.47
CA SER A 619 -4.06 28.31 12.11
C SER A 619 -4.42 28.50 10.62
N PRO A 620 -5.15 29.59 10.27
CA PRO A 620 -5.56 29.89 8.89
C PRO A 620 -4.44 29.85 7.85
N GLY A 621 -3.21 30.13 8.27
CA GLY A 621 -2.01 29.98 7.46
C GLY A 621 -0.75 30.09 8.32
N PRO A 622 0.43 30.08 7.69
CA PRO A 622 1.68 30.32 8.37
C PRO A 622 1.79 31.77 8.88
N PHE A 623 2.48 31.97 9.99
CA PHE A 623 2.86 33.28 10.52
C PHE A 623 4.35 33.32 10.88
N VAL A 624 4.87 34.51 11.11
CA VAL A 624 6.29 34.75 11.33
C VAL A 624 6.56 34.96 12.82
N ILE A 625 7.62 34.37 13.35
CA ILE A 625 8.16 34.62 14.70
C ILE A 625 9.56 35.23 14.56
N ARG A 626 9.74 36.44 15.08
CA ARG A 626 11.01 37.19 15.08
C ARG A 626 11.61 37.29 16.47
N ALA A 627 12.91 37.58 16.52
CA ALA A 627 13.55 38.00 17.76
C ALA A 627 12.88 39.29 18.31
N PRO A 628 12.96 39.53 19.62
CA PRO A 628 12.57 40.80 20.24
C PRO A 628 13.14 42.04 19.56
#